data_AF-A0A3S9USJ1-F1
#
_entry.id   AF-A0A3S9USJ1-F1
#
_cell.length_a   1.000
_cell.length_b   1.000
_cell.length_c   1.000
_cell.angle_alpha   90.00
_cell.angle_beta   90.00
_cell.angle_gamma   90.00
#
_symmetry.space_group_name_H-M   'P 1'
#
loop_
_entity.id
_entity.type
_entity.pdbx_description
1 polymer ?
#
loop_
_entity_poly.entity_id
_entity_poly.type
_entity_poly.pdbx_seq_one_letter_code
_entity_poly.pdbx_strand_id
1 'polypeptide(L)'
;MNKRWGDNPGKSGANRLLLVLFYAMFIAYAFIAIKVILFKTIPLSALFHSGIMSALRSINIIPFNTIIEFMTSENIDMGRALANIGGNIAIFVPLGIFVAYAARNKPLRISFLCLLLTSFAFEVIQYVFALGSSDIDDILLNCAGGAIGVGVYQWLHKSTSSQNQFLMSLVGFLLVAGLSGGVVIRMVEPELLSLTASKVEYIYENNEIMAGWNEAEADLFGDLAAAEANQITVYMNPKSVRTTEKKETDEEYVHIQINDATQIFTRYISSDKNTVISKYEEVTSSDISSLLETGDRAPSVRVWLSNEDQQVAEAILISIID
;
A
#
# COMPACT_ATOMS: atom_id res chain seq x y z
N MET A 1 7.35 37.44 31.85
CA MET A 1 7.34 35.97 31.88
C MET A 1 7.92 35.43 30.57
N ASN A 2 9.20 35.13 30.53
CA ASN A 2 9.84 34.36 29.46
C ASN A 2 11.07 33.71 30.08
N LYS A 3 10.87 32.53 30.69
CA LYS A 3 11.95 31.76 31.28
C LYS A 3 12.73 31.11 30.13
N ARG A 4 13.73 31.85 29.60
CA ARG A 4 14.77 31.29 28.74
C ARG A 4 15.48 30.20 29.55
N TRP A 5 15.44 28.96 29.07
CA TRP A 5 15.98 27.81 29.77
C TRP A 5 17.51 27.77 29.61
N GLY A 6 18.19 28.55 30.44
CA GLY A 6 19.62 28.47 30.67
C GLY A 6 19.97 27.90 32.06
N ASP A 7 18.99 27.64 32.93
CA ASP A 7 19.25 27.23 34.30
C ASP A 7 18.79 25.80 34.59
N ASN A 8 19.76 25.06 35.12
CA ASN A 8 19.90 23.62 35.20
C ASN A 8 19.48 23.14 36.60
N PRO A 9 18.33 22.47 36.79
CA PRO A 9 18.01 21.82 38.05
C PRO A 9 18.38 20.33 37.95
N GLY A 10 19.63 20.02 38.31
CA GLY A 10 20.05 18.65 38.62
C GLY A 10 20.77 17.92 37.48
N LYS A 11 22.10 17.84 37.57
CA LYS A 11 22.94 16.82 36.92
C LYS A 11 22.65 15.42 37.49
N SER A 12 21.43 14.93 37.32
CA SER A 12 21.14 13.49 37.29
C SER A 12 20.93 13.18 35.81
N GLY A 13 21.96 12.70 35.13
CA GLY A 13 21.82 12.25 33.74
C GLY A 13 20.63 11.29 33.63
N ALA A 14 19.91 11.36 32.51
CA ALA A 14 18.86 10.39 32.20
C ALA A 14 19.33 8.96 32.52
N ASN A 15 18.51 8.19 33.22
CA ASN A 15 18.84 6.82 33.59
C ASN A 15 19.20 6.04 32.31
N ARG A 16 20.43 5.54 32.25
CA ARG A 16 20.97 4.84 31.08
C ARG A 16 20.10 3.64 30.70
N LEU A 17 19.56 2.93 31.68
CA LEU A 17 18.67 1.79 31.43
C LEU A 17 17.38 2.23 30.73
N LEU A 18 16.74 3.32 31.19
CA LEU A 18 15.52 3.83 30.56
C LEU A 18 15.77 4.29 29.12
N LEU A 19 16.93 4.91 28.86
CA LEU A 19 17.33 5.28 27.50
C LEU A 19 17.55 4.04 26.62
N VAL A 20 18.26 3.03 27.12
CA VAL A 20 18.48 1.77 26.39
C VAL A 20 17.14 1.11 26.06
N LEU A 21 16.22 1.03 27.03
CA LEU A 21 14.87 0.49 26.79
C LEU A 21 14.11 1.30 25.75
N PHE A 22 14.12 2.64 25.85
CA PHE A 22 13.44 3.51 24.89
C PHE A 22 13.95 3.29 23.45
N TYR A 23 15.27 3.22 23.25
CA TYR A 23 15.85 2.96 21.93
C TYR A 23 15.65 1.51 21.46
N ALA A 24 15.67 0.52 22.36
CA ALA A 24 15.34 -0.86 22.00
C ALA A 24 13.89 -0.97 21.53
N MET A 25 12.97 -0.26 22.18
CA MET A 25 11.56 -0.18 21.76
C MET A 25 11.41 0.53 20.42
N PHE A 26 12.20 1.57 20.13
CA PHE A 26 12.21 2.21 18.81
C PHE A 26 12.59 1.21 17.72
N ILE A 27 13.65 0.42 17.93
CA ILE A 27 14.11 -0.57 16.96
C ILE A 27 13.03 -1.64 16.75
N ALA A 28 12.48 -2.20 17.83
CA ALA A 28 11.41 -3.20 17.75
C ALA A 28 10.16 -2.64 17.03
N TYR A 29 9.76 -1.42 17.39
CA TYR A 29 8.68 -0.69 16.72
C TYR A 29 8.96 -0.51 15.22
N ALA A 30 10.15 -0.07 14.84
CA ALA A 30 10.49 0.18 13.45
C ALA A 30 10.39 -1.09 12.60
N PHE A 31 10.87 -2.24 13.11
CA PHE A 31 10.70 -3.52 12.42
C PHE A 31 9.22 -3.89 12.23
N ILE A 32 8.40 -3.71 13.27
CA ILE A 32 6.96 -3.98 13.20
C ILE A 32 6.28 -3.02 12.21
N ALA A 33 6.56 -1.72 12.29
CA ALA A 33 5.96 -0.71 11.43
C ALA A 33 6.32 -0.94 9.95
N ILE A 34 7.59 -1.22 9.64
CA ILE A 34 8.01 -1.57 8.27
C ILE A 34 7.24 -2.81 7.80
N LYS A 35 7.14 -3.84 8.64
CA LYS A 35 6.41 -5.06 8.28
C LYS A 35 4.93 -4.78 8.01
N VAL A 36 4.27 -4.07 8.92
CA VAL A 36 2.84 -3.78 8.87
C VAL A 36 2.51 -2.88 7.68
N ILE A 37 3.27 -1.81 7.47
CA ILE A 37 2.98 -0.82 6.43
C ILE A 37 3.28 -1.39 5.04
N LEU A 38 4.48 -1.95 4.84
CA LEU A 38 4.90 -2.40 3.51
C LEU A 38 4.28 -3.72 3.06
N PHE A 39 3.92 -4.61 3.98
CA PHE A 39 3.48 -5.97 3.66
C PHE A 39 2.06 -6.27 4.15
N LYS A 40 1.22 -5.23 4.27
CA LYS A 40 -0.20 -5.37 4.62
C LYS A 40 -0.97 -6.19 3.59
N THR A 41 -0.74 -5.91 2.30
CA THR A 41 -1.51 -6.49 1.19
C THR A 41 -0.81 -7.69 0.58
N ILE A 42 0.52 -7.68 0.57
CA ILE A 42 1.33 -8.69 -0.12
C ILE A 42 2.43 -9.18 0.82
N PRO A 43 2.55 -10.51 1.04
CA PRO A 43 3.64 -11.05 1.86
C PRO A 43 5.01 -10.79 1.24
N LEU A 44 6.04 -10.59 2.06
CA LEU A 44 7.43 -10.36 1.61
C LEU A 44 7.94 -11.40 0.60
N SER A 45 7.47 -12.65 0.68
CA SER A 45 7.85 -13.74 -0.23
C SER A 45 7.34 -13.56 -1.66
N ALA A 46 6.29 -12.76 -1.85
CA ALA A 46 5.71 -12.47 -3.15
C ALA A 46 6.52 -11.49 -4.00
N LEU A 47 7.39 -10.69 -3.37
CA LEU A 47 8.30 -9.78 -4.08
C LEU A 47 9.24 -10.48 -5.07
N PHE A 48 9.41 -11.80 -4.95
CA PHE A 48 10.30 -12.59 -5.79
C PHE A 48 9.57 -13.34 -6.92
N HIS A 49 8.25 -13.17 -7.08
CA HIS A 49 7.48 -13.74 -8.19
C HIS A 49 7.15 -12.67 -9.25
N SER A 50 7.87 -12.72 -10.37
CA SER A 50 7.90 -11.68 -11.41
C SER A 50 6.60 -11.49 -12.23
N GLY A 51 5.67 -12.45 -12.20
CA GLY A 51 4.44 -12.38 -13.00
C GLY A 51 3.32 -11.50 -12.41
N ILE A 52 3.30 -11.32 -11.08
CA ILE A 52 2.16 -10.73 -10.36
C ILE A 52 2.34 -9.23 -10.08
N MET A 53 3.60 -8.74 -10.08
CA MET A 53 3.93 -7.37 -9.69
C MET A 53 3.22 -6.28 -10.50
N SER A 54 2.98 -6.49 -11.80
CA SER A 54 2.40 -5.44 -12.65
C SER A 54 0.90 -5.26 -12.43
N ALA A 55 0.17 -6.33 -12.10
CA ALA A 55 -1.30 -6.30 -11.98
C ALA A 55 -1.77 -5.68 -10.66
N LEU A 56 -0.92 -5.65 -9.61
CA LEU A 56 -1.32 -5.20 -8.27
C LEU A 56 -0.96 -3.74 -7.96
N ARG A 57 -0.43 -2.98 -8.93
CA ARG A 57 0.00 -1.59 -8.72
C ARG A 57 -1.12 -0.59 -9.02
N SER A 58 -1.86 -0.20 -8.00
CA SER A 58 -2.81 0.92 -8.07
C SER A 58 -2.28 2.15 -7.31
N ILE A 59 -2.72 3.33 -7.75
CA ILE A 59 -2.45 4.60 -7.06
C ILE A 59 -3.74 5.39 -6.94
N ASN A 60 -4.13 5.71 -5.71
CA ASN A 60 -5.21 6.65 -5.43
C ASN A 60 -4.60 7.99 -4.99
N ILE A 61 -4.81 9.02 -5.81
CA ILE A 61 -4.34 10.39 -5.55
C ILE A 61 -5.52 11.29 -5.12
N ILE A 62 -6.75 10.81 -5.18
CA ILE A 62 -7.96 11.56 -4.82
C ILE A 62 -8.15 11.48 -3.30
N PRO A 63 -8.00 12.59 -2.56
CA PRO A 63 -8.20 12.58 -1.13
C PRO A 63 -9.63 12.23 -0.76
N PHE A 64 -9.77 11.48 0.33
CA PHE A 64 -10.99 10.94 0.93
C PHE A 64 -11.72 9.90 0.09
N ASN A 65 -11.21 9.51 -1.09
CA ASN A 65 -11.90 8.56 -1.95
C ASN A 65 -12.06 7.19 -1.27
N THR A 66 -10.97 6.67 -0.70
CA THR A 66 -10.98 5.37 -0.01
C THR A 66 -11.76 5.43 1.30
N ILE A 67 -11.69 6.56 2.02
CA ILE A 67 -12.48 6.75 3.24
C ILE A 67 -13.98 6.78 2.92
N ILE A 68 -14.38 7.43 1.84
CA ILE A 68 -15.78 7.48 1.40
C ILE A 68 -16.24 6.09 0.96
N GLU A 69 -15.44 5.40 0.14
CA GLU A 69 -15.70 4.03 -0.32
C GLU A 69 -15.96 3.09 0.86
N PHE A 70 -15.09 3.10 1.87
CA PHE A 70 -15.26 2.33 3.11
C PHE A 70 -16.56 2.65 3.88
N MET A 71 -17.10 3.86 3.72
CA MET A 71 -18.31 4.31 4.40
C MET A 71 -19.58 4.07 3.59
N THR A 72 -19.48 3.94 2.26
CA THR A 72 -20.62 3.84 1.35
C THR A 72 -20.83 2.46 0.74
N SER A 73 -19.78 1.64 0.66
CA SER A 73 -19.86 0.32 0.04
C SER A 73 -20.53 -0.69 0.97
N GLU A 74 -21.67 -1.25 0.54
CA GLU A 74 -22.40 -2.28 1.29
C GLU A 74 -21.62 -3.60 1.42
N ASN A 75 -20.62 -3.80 0.56
CA ASN A 75 -19.79 -5.01 0.51
C ASN A 75 -18.59 -4.97 1.48
N ILE A 76 -18.28 -3.81 2.08
CA ILE A 76 -17.13 -3.66 2.98
C ILE A 76 -17.59 -3.76 4.43
N ASP A 77 -17.06 -4.74 5.14
CA ASP A 77 -17.30 -4.86 6.58
C ASP A 77 -16.79 -3.62 7.32
N MET A 78 -17.69 -2.95 8.05
CA MET A 78 -17.38 -1.75 8.83
C MET A 78 -16.24 -2.01 9.83
N GLY A 79 -16.11 -3.23 10.35
CA GLY A 79 -14.99 -3.63 11.20
C GLY A 79 -13.64 -3.53 10.47
N ARG A 80 -13.56 -3.99 9.23
CA ARG A 80 -12.36 -3.89 8.37
C ARG A 80 -12.05 -2.44 7.99
N ALA A 81 -13.06 -1.65 7.63
CA ALA A 81 -12.89 -0.22 7.35
C ALA A 81 -12.28 0.54 8.53
N LEU A 82 -12.84 0.33 9.73
CA LEU A 82 -12.34 0.94 10.97
C LEU A 82 -10.94 0.43 11.34
N ALA A 83 -10.64 -0.84 11.11
CA ALA A 83 -9.31 -1.41 11.33
C ALA A 83 -8.27 -0.79 10.38
N ASN A 84 -8.62 -0.55 9.11
CA ASN A 84 -7.75 0.10 8.14
C ASN A 84 -7.43 1.54 8.54
N ILE A 85 -8.47 2.35 8.76
CA ILE A 85 -8.32 3.77 9.13
C ILE A 85 -7.59 3.90 10.47
N GLY A 86 -8.06 3.14 11.47
CA GLY A 86 -7.51 3.15 12.82
C GLY A 86 -6.08 2.60 12.88
N GLY A 87 -5.76 1.57 12.09
CA GLY A 87 -4.44 0.97 11.99
C GLY A 87 -3.38 1.94 11.48
N ASN A 88 -3.69 2.68 10.41
CA ASN A 88 -2.78 3.68 9.82
C ASN A 88 -2.51 4.83 10.80
N ILE A 89 -3.54 5.32 11.50
CA ILE A 89 -3.35 6.31 12.58
C ILE A 89 -2.51 5.71 13.71
N ALA A 90 -2.87 4.52 14.21
CA ALA A 90 -2.28 3.93 15.40
C ALA A 90 -0.79 3.60 15.22
N ILE A 91 -0.38 3.10 14.04
CA ILE A 91 1.01 2.73 13.78
C ILE A 91 1.93 3.96 13.75
N PHE A 92 1.43 5.16 13.41
CA PHE A 92 2.22 6.39 13.42
C PHE A 92 2.25 7.12 14.78
N VAL A 93 1.40 6.76 15.75
CA VAL A 93 1.44 7.36 17.10
C VAL A 93 2.80 7.15 17.80
N PRO A 94 3.38 5.94 17.86
CA PRO A 94 4.72 5.74 18.40
C PRO A 94 5.79 6.53 17.61
N LEU A 95 5.71 6.57 16.28
CA LEU A 95 6.64 7.36 15.46
C LEU A 95 6.61 8.85 15.83
N GLY A 96 5.42 9.42 16.03
CA GLY A 96 5.23 10.78 16.48
C GLY A 96 5.97 11.08 17.79
N ILE A 97 5.94 10.14 18.74
CA ILE A 97 6.68 10.24 20.01
C ILE A 97 8.20 10.23 19.76
N PHE A 98 8.70 9.29 18.95
CA PHE A 98 10.14 9.18 18.66
C PHE A 98 10.67 10.40 17.90
N VAL A 99 9.93 10.88 16.90
CA VAL A 99 10.25 12.09 16.14
C VAL A 99 10.24 13.31 17.05
N ALA A 100 9.24 13.48 17.93
CA ALA A 100 9.20 14.57 18.90
C ALA A 100 10.39 14.54 19.87
N TYR A 101 10.79 13.34 20.33
CA TYR A 101 11.97 13.18 21.19
C TYR A 101 13.28 13.54 20.47
N ALA A 102 13.43 13.12 19.20
CA ALA A 102 14.60 13.42 18.37
C ALA A 102 14.68 14.91 17.99
N ALA A 103 13.53 15.51 17.67
CA ALA A 103 13.39 16.91 17.27
C ALA A 103 13.08 17.86 18.44
N ARG A 104 13.27 17.44 19.70
CA ARG A 104 12.90 18.20 20.92
C ARG A 104 13.45 19.64 21.00
N ASN A 105 14.56 19.92 20.32
CA ASN A 105 15.20 21.24 20.26
C ASN A 105 14.95 21.98 18.93
N LYS A 106 13.99 21.51 18.14
CA LYS A 106 13.63 22.04 16.82
C LYS A 106 12.18 22.52 16.84
N PRO A 107 11.78 23.43 15.92
CA PRO A 107 10.39 23.86 15.85
C PRO A 107 9.50 22.69 15.41
N LEU A 108 8.25 22.67 15.88
CA LEU A 108 7.28 21.58 15.63
C LEU A 108 7.11 21.22 14.15
N ARG A 109 7.25 22.21 13.26
CA ARG A 109 7.23 22.00 11.80
C ARG A 109 8.25 20.95 11.32
N ILE A 110 9.37 20.79 12.01
CA ILE A 110 10.38 19.76 11.68
C ILE A 110 9.82 18.38 12.00
N SER A 111 9.15 18.21 13.14
CA SER A 111 8.50 16.93 13.47
C SER A 111 7.42 16.58 12.44
N PHE A 112 6.56 17.54 12.09
CA PHE A 112 5.54 17.35 11.05
C PHE A 112 6.14 17.02 9.68
N LEU A 113 7.21 17.71 9.28
CA LEU A 113 7.89 17.44 8.02
C LEU A 113 8.51 16.03 8.00
N CYS A 114 9.14 15.60 9.10
CA CYS A 114 9.66 14.24 9.20
C CYS A 114 8.55 13.18 9.08
N LEU A 115 7.41 13.40 9.74
CA LEU A 115 6.26 12.49 9.67
C LEU A 115 5.68 12.41 8.25
N LEU A 116 5.49 13.56 7.61
CA LEU A 116 5.01 13.64 6.23
C LEU A 116 5.97 12.94 5.25
N LEU A 117 7.27 13.24 5.34
CA LEU A 117 8.27 12.62 4.47
C LEU A 117 8.41 11.11 4.70
N THR A 118 8.28 10.66 5.95
CA THR A 118 8.32 9.22 6.27
C THR A 118 7.10 8.52 5.68
N SER A 119 5.91 9.10 5.84
CA SER A 119 4.67 8.54 5.28
C SER A 119 4.73 8.50 3.75
N PHE A 120 5.13 9.60 3.11
CA PHE A 120 5.33 9.66 1.66
C PHE A 120 6.37 8.65 1.17
N ALA A 121 7.46 8.42 1.91
CA ALA A 121 8.45 7.43 1.55
C ALA A 121 7.89 6.00 1.59
N PHE A 122 7.02 5.67 2.55
CA PHE A 122 6.34 4.38 2.59
C PHE A 122 5.47 4.16 1.35
N GLU A 123 4.64 5.14 1.00
CA GLU A 123 3.83 5.10 -0.22
C GLU A 123 4.70 4.90 -1.48
N VAL A 124 5.76 5.70 -1.63
CA VAL A 124 6.67 5.58 -2.77
C VAL A 124 7.29 4.18 -2.85
N ILE A 125 7.69 3.59 -1.72
CA ILE A 125 8.21 2.22 -1.67
C ILE A 125 7.12 1.23 -2.07
N GLN A 126 5.91 1.36 -1.54
CA GLN A 126 4.80 0.46 -1.87
C GLN A 126 4.48 0.49 -3.37
N TYR A 127 4.42 1.69 -3.94
CA TYR A 127 4.19 1.87 -5.37
C TYR A 127 5.34 1.33 -6.23
N VAL A 128 6.60 1.63 -5.90
CA VAL A 128 7.77 1.21 -6.69
C VAL A 128 7.96 -0.31 -6.68
N PHE A 129 7.72 -0.95 -5.55
CA PHE A 129 7.86 -2.39 -5.40
C PHE A 129 6.55 -3.17 -5.63
N ALA A 130 5.49 -2.49 -6.08
CA ALA A 130 4.17 -3.07 -6.29
C ALA A 130 3.68 -3.92 -5.10
N LEU A 131 3.86 -3.40 -3.90
CA LEU A 131 3.50 -4.05 -2.63
C LEU A 131 2.02 -3.90 -2.26
N GLY A 132 1.26 -3.15 -3.06
CA GLY A 132 -0.15 -2.89 -2.88
C GLY A 132 -0.58 -1.58 -3.53
N SER A 133 -1.74 -1.07 -3.10
CA SER A 133 -2.25 0.23 -3.52
C SER A 133 -1.56 1.34 -2.75
N SER A 134 -1.03 2.33 -3.46
CA SER A 134 -0.62 3.58 -2.82
C SER A 134 -1.80 4.52 -2.66
N ASP A 135 -1.94 5.14 -1.49
CA ASP A 135 -3.11 5.95 -1.16
C ASP A 135 -2.75 7.27 -0.48
N ILE A 136 -3.25 8.37 -1.03
CA ILE A 136 -3.09 9.69 -0.40
C ILE A 136 -3.77 9.77 0.97
N ASP A 137 -4.83 8.99 1.20
CA ASP A 137 -5.52 8.93 2.50
C ASP A 137 -4.62 8.31 3.56
N ASP A 138 -3.78 7.35 3.20
CA ASP A 138 -2.82 6.75 4.12
C ASP A 138 -1.78 7.78 4.57
N ILE A 139 -1.35 8.68 3.68
CA ILE A 139 -0.48 9.80 4.08
C ILE A 139 -1.16 10.70 5.10
N LEU A 140 -2.43 11.04 4.89
CA LEU A 140 -3.20 11.91 5.79
C LEU A 140 -3.41 11.25 7.16
N LEU A 141 -3.81 9.98 7.19
CA LEU A 141 -4.05 9.20 8.39
C LEU A 141 -2.76 8.99 9.21
N ASN A 142 -1.66 8.67 8.54
CA ASN A 142 -0.34 8.55 9.15
C ASN A 142 0.12 9.88 9.75
N CYS A 143 -0.09 11.00 9.04
CA CYS A 143 0.21 12.33 9.57
C CYS A 143 -0.64 12.67 10.80
N ALA A 144 -1.92 12.30 10.81
CA ALA A 144 -2.81 12.46 11.96
C ALA A 144 -2.33 11.63 13.17
N GLY A 145 -1.98 10.36 12.95
CA GLY A 145 -1.37 9.49 13.97
C GLY A 145 -0.08 10.07 14.54
N GLY A 146 0.80 10.54 13.68
CA GLY A 146 2.04 11.21 14.08
C GLY A 146 1.80 12.48 14.90
N ALA A 147 0.80 13.28 14.53
CA ALA A 147 0.39 14.46 15.29
C ALA A 147 -0.11 14.11 16.68
N ILE A 148 -0.92 13.05 16.81
CA ILE A 148 -1.37 12.51 18.10
C ILE A 148 -0.17 12.09 18.94
N GLY A 149 0.80 11.36 18.37
CA GLY A 149 2.03 10.97 19.04
C GLY A 149 2.86 12.16 19.55
N VAL A 150 2.99 13.22 18.74
CA VAL A 150 3.64 14.48 19.15
C VAL A 150 2.87 15.13 20.31
N GLY A 151 1.54 15.12 20.28
CA GLY A 151 0.69 15.59 21.36
C GLY A 151 0.89 14.81 22.67
N VAL A 152 0.93 13.48 22.59
CA VAL A 152 1.22 12.59 23.73
C VAL A 152 2.60 12.91 24.33
N TYR A 153 3.63 13.05 23.48
CA TYR A 153 4.96 13.45 23.93
C TYR A 153 4.94 14.76 24.72
N GLN A 154 4.28 15.80 24.20
CA GLN A 154 4.20 17.10 24.86
C GLN A 154 3.43 17.03 26.18
N TRP A 155 2.32 16.27 26.20
CA TRP A 155 1.52 16.07 27.40
C TRP A 155 2.33 15.36 28.49
N LEU A 156 3.02 14.27 28.17
CA LEU A 156 3.88 13.55 29.11
C LEU A 156 5.04 14.41 29.61
N HIS A 157 5.67 15.18 28.73
CA HIS A 157 6.76 16.08 29.11
C HIS A 157 6.29 17.18 30.07
N LYS A 158 5.09 17.74 29.85
CA LYS A 158 4.51 18.76 30.73
C LYS A 158 4.05 18.18 32.08
N SER A 159 3.62 16.92 32.09
CA SER A 159 3.02 16.27 33.27
C SER A 159 4.05 15.63 34.21
N THR A 160 5.33 15.63 33.84
CA THR A 160 6.39 14.98 34.60
C THR A 160 7.39 16.00 35.15
N SER A 161 7.82 15.80 36.41
CA SER A 161 8.64 16.75 37.14
C SER A 161 10.14 16.53 36.95
N SER A 162 10.54 15.37 36.42
CA SER A 162 11.95 15.00 36.21
C SER A 162 12.16 14.24 34.90
N GLN A 163 13.38 14.31 34.37
CA GLN A 163 13.76 13.60 33.14
C GLN A 163 13.54 12.08 33.22
N ASN A 164 13.77 11.47 34.39
CA ASN A 164 13.59 10.03 34.58
C ASN A 164 12.11 9.65 34.64
N GLN A 165 11.26 10.46 35.29
CA GLN A 165 9.81 10.26 35.25
C GLN A 165 9.28 10.40 33.82
N PHE A 166 9.75 11.41 33.08
CA PHE A 166 9.39 11.58 31.68
C PHE A 166 9.72 10.34 30.83
N LEU A 167 10.97 9.88 30.88
CA LEU A 167 11.39 8.68 30.15
C LEU A 167 10.63 7.43 30.59
N MET A 168 10.37 7.27 31.88
CA MET A 168 9.57 6.15 32.40
C MET A 168 8.14 6.19 31.85
N SER A 169 7.50 7.37 31.79
CA SER A 169 6.17 7.51 31.21
C SER A 169 6.15 7.24 29.70
N LEU A 170 7.19 7.66 28.95
CA LEU A 170 7.33 7.32 27.53
C LEU A 170 7.43 5.81 27.33
N VAL A 171 8.33 5.14 28.06
CA VAL A 171 8.50 3.68 28.00
C VAL A 171 7.20 2.97 28.38
N GLY A 172 6.55 3.39 29.46
CA GLY A 172 5.27 2.83 29.92
C GLY A 172 4.17 2.98 28.87
N PHE A 173 4.03 4.17 28.27
CA PHE A 173 3.05 4.41 27.20
C PHE A 173 3.31 3.52 25.99
N LEU A 174 4.56 3.46 25.52
CA LEU A 174 4.94 2.66 24.35
C LEU A 174 4.74 1.16 24.61
N LEU A 175 4.95 0.68 25.84
CA LEU A 175 4.73 -0.72 26.20
C LEU A 175 3.25 -1.07 26.16
N VAL A 176 2.40 -0.23 26.77
CA VAL A 176 0.95 -0.42 26.75
C VAL A 176 0.42 -0.35 25.32
N ALA A 177 0.84 0.64 24.54
CA ALA A 177 0.44 0.79 23.14
C ALA A 177 0.90 -0.41 22.28
N GLY A 178 2.12 -0.91 22.50
CA GLY A 178 2.64 -2.08 21.81
C GLY A 178 1.88 -3.36 22.16
N LEU A 179 1.57 -3.59 23.44
CA LEU A 179 0.77 -4.73 23.88
C LEU A 179 -0.66 -4.66 23.33
N SER A 180 -1.31 -3.49 23.40
CA SER A 180 -2.65 -3.31 22.84
C SER A 180 -2.67 -3.50 21.32
N GLY A 181 -1.68 -2.95 20.62
CA GLY A 181 -1.52 -3.14 19.18
C GLY A 181 -1.32 -4.61 18.82
N GLY A 182 -0.49 -5.33 19.57
CA GLY A 182 -0.30 -6.76 19.39
C GLY A 182 -1.57 -7.59 19.59
N VAL A 183 -2.42 -7.23 20.56
CA VAL A 183 -3.73 -7.87 20.75
C VAL A 183 -4.65 -7.60 19.56
N VAL A 184 -4.72 -6.36 19.08
CA VAL A 184 -5.54 -5.99 17.91
C VAL A 184 -5.07 -6.75 16.68
N ILE A 185 -3.77 -6.75 16.37
CA ILE A 185 -3.23 -7.50 15.23
C ILE A 185 -3.56 -8.98 15.36
N ARG A 186 -3.42 -9.57 16.55
CA ARG A 186 -3.78 -10.98 16.78
C ARG A 186 -5.25 -11.28 16.50
N MET A 187 -6.16 -10.33 16.74
CA MET A 187 -7.59 -10.49 16.51
C MET A 187 -7.99 -10.27 15.06
N VAL A 188 -7.37 -9.29 14.39
CA VAL A 188 -7.73 -8.86 13.03
C VAL A 188 -6.94 -9.62 11.98
N GLU A 189 -5.61 -9.66 12.10
CA GLU A 189 -4.67 -10.24 11.14
C GLU A 189 -3.54 -10.99 11.88
N PRO A 190 -3.82 -12.17 12.46
CA PRO A 190 -2.85 -12.91 13.28
C PRO A 190 -1.57 -13.29 12.52
N GLU A 191 -1.62 -13.35 11.20
CA GLU A 191 -0.48 -13.68 10.34
C GLU A 191 0.60 -12.58 10.35
N LEU A 192 0.24 -11.31 10.58
CA LEU A 192 1.22 -10.22 10.71
C LEU A 192 2.15 -10.40 11.92
N LEU A 193 1.73 -11.14 12.95
CA LEU A 193 2.58 -11.45 14.11
C LEU A 193 3.53 -12.63 13.86
N SER A 194 3.25 -13.47 12.85
CA SER A 194 4.11 -14.59 12.53
C SER A 194 5.44 -14.08 11.97
N LEU A 195 6.55 -14.28 12.68
CA LEU A 195 7.89 -13.89 12.23
C LEU A 195 8.44 -14.84 11.15
N THR A 196 7.75 -15.94 10.90
CA THR A 196 8.07 -16.89 9.85
C THR A 196 7.56 -16.32 8.53
N ALA A 197 8.41 -16.26 7.50
CA ALA A 197 7.95 -15.98 6.15
C ALA A 197 7.00 -17.11 5.74
N SER A 198 5.69 -16.88 5.81
CA SER A 198 4.73 -17.75 5.16
C SER A 198 5.09 -17.78 3.68
N LYS A 199 5.40 -18.97 3.18
CA LYS A 199 5.63 -19.15 1.76
C LYS A 199 4.29 -18.95 1.08
N VAL A 200 4.18 -17.95 0.22
CA VAL A 200 2.98 -17.79 -0.60
C VAL A 200 2.98 -18.92 -1.61
N GLU A 201 1.92 -19.71 -1.60
CA GLU A 201 1.66 -20.73 -2.61
C GLU A 201 0.93 -20.07 -3.78
N TYR A 202 1.51 -20.18 -4.97
CA TYR A 202 0.91 -19.67 -6.19
C TYR A 202 0.25 -20.82 -6.92
N ILE A 203 -1.07 -20.75 -7.05
CA ILE A 203 -1.86 -21.72 -7.80
C ILE A 203 -2.28 -21.04 -9.09
N TYR A 204 -1.88 -21.62 -10.21
CA TYR A 204 -2.28 -21.17 -11.54
C TYR A 204 -3.27 -22.19 -12.09
N GLU A 205 -4.55 -21.85 -12.08
CA GLU A 205 -5.62 -22.71 -12.61
C GLU A 205 -5.84 -22.40 -14.09
N ASN A 206 -5.87 -23.44 -14.93
CA ASN A 206 -6.08 -23.36 -16.37
C ASN A 206 -5.05 -22.50 -17.15
N ASN A 207 -3.84 -22.29 -16.63
CA ASN A 207 -2.83 -21.47 -17.28
C ASN A 207 -2.36 -22.00 -18.65
N GLU A 208 -2.63 -23.27 -18.96
CA GLU A 208 -2.40 -23.85 -20.28
C GLU A 208 -3.11 -23.12 -21.42
N ILE A 209 -4.20 -22.38 -21.15
CA ILE A 209 -4.87 -21.58 -22.18
C ILE A 209 -4.01 -20.40 -22.65
N MET A 210 -3.08 -19.94 -21.82
CA MET A 210 -2.11 -18.88 -22.14
C MET A 210 -0.87 -19.44 -22.86
N ALA A 211 -0.87 -20.72 -23.27
CA ALA A 211 0.28 -21.31 -23.95
C ALA A 211 0.58 -20.57 -25.26
N GLY A 212 1.79 -19.99 -25.36
CA GLY A 212 2.22 -19.17 -26.50
C GLY A 212 2.17 -17.67 -26.24
N TRP A 213 1.51 -17.23 -25.16
CA TRP A 213 1.34 -15.82 -24.79
C TRP A 213 2.16 -15.46 -23.55
N ASN A 214 3.39 -14.99 -23.75
CA ASN A 214 4.24 -14.54 -22.65
C ASN A 214 3.84 -13.12 -22.18
N GLU A 215 3.31 -13.00 -20.96
CA GLU A 215 2.88 -11.71 -20.38
C GLU A 215 3.95 -10.61 -20.41
N ALA A 216 5.23 -10.98 -20.34
CA ALA A 216 6.35 -10.03 -20.39
C ALA A 216 6.64 -9.47 -21.79
N GLU A 217 6.07 -10.10 -22.83
CA GLU A 217 6.21 -9.73 -24.24
C GLU A 217 5.00 -8.98 -24.77
N ALA A 218 4.00 -8.67 -23.93
CA ALA A 218 2.86 -7.85 -24.32
C ALA A 218 3.32 -6.45 -24.78
N ASP A 219 2.75 -5.96 -25.88
CA ASP A 219 3.11 -4.68 -26.50
C ASP A 219 2.56 -3.49 -25.71
N LEU A 220 1.34 -3.65 -25.16
CA LEU A 220 0.63 -2.61 -24.42
C LEU A 220 0.18 -3.12 -23.05
N PHE A 221 0.17 -2.22 -22.07
CA PHE A 221 -0.34 -2.48 -20.72
C PHE A 221 -1.00 -1.23 -20.15
N GLY A 222 -2.18 -1.38 -19.55
CA GLY A 222 -2.95 -0.28 -18.96
C GLY A 222 -4.22 -0.76 -18.26
N ASP A 223 -5.14 0.15 -18.02
CA ASP A 223 -6.43 -0.15 -17.38
C ASP A 223 -7.54 -0.14 -18.44
N LEU A 224 -8.48 -1.09 -18.37
CA LEU A 224 -9.64 -1.14 -19.27
C LEU A 224 -10.59 0.01 -18.92
N ALA A 225 -10.72 0.98 -19.83
CA ALA A 225 -11.58 2.15 -19.64
C ALA A 225 -12.97 1.97 -20.27
N ALA A 226 -13.04 1.30 -21.41
CA ALA A 226 -14.28 0.99 -22.09
C ALA A 226 -14.11 -0.23 -23.00
N ALA A 227 -15.20 -0.94 -23.25
CA ALA A 227 -15.25 -2.08 -24.16
C ALA A 227 -16.53 -2.07 -24.98
N GLU A 228 -16.36 -2.00 -26.29
CA GLU A 228 -17.38 -2.11 -27.31
C GLU A 228 -17.19 -3.42 -28.10
N ALA A 229 -18.19 -3.82 -28.89
CA ALA A 229 -18.19 -5.12 -29.58
C ALA A 229 -16.93 -5.40 -30.43
N ASN A 230 -16.34 -4.36 -31.03
CA ASN A 230 -15.19 -4.48 -31.94
C ASN A 230 -13.98 -3.65 -31.48
N GLN A 231 -14.02 -3.07 -30.28
CA GLN A 231 -12.98 -2.15 -29.85
C GLN A 231 -12.90 -2.06 -28.32
N ILE A 232 -11.68 -2.02 -27.79
CA ILE A 232 -11.44 -1.64 -26.40
C ILE A 232 -10.72 -0.31 -26.31
N THR A 233 -10.94 0.38 -25.20
CA THR A 233 -10.22 1.59 -24.83
C THR A 233 -9.38 1.29 -23.60
N VAL A 234 -8.07 1.44 -23.74
CA VAL A 234 -7.10 1.18 -22.68
C VAL A 234 -6.51 2.51 -22.22
N TYR A 235 -6.63 2.82 -20.93
CA TYR A 235 -5.90 3.92 -20.31
C TYR A 235 -4.45 3.49 -20.11
N MET A 236 -3.53 4.09 -20.87
CA MET A 236 -2.12 3.73 -20.88
C MET A 236 -1.44 4.31 -19.65
N ASN A 237 -0.91 3.45 -18.77
CA ASN A 237 -0.11 3.92 -17.65
C ASN A 237 1.19 4.54 -18.22
N PRO A 238 1.50 5.84 -17.99
CA PRO A 238 2.44 6.63 -18.79
C PRO A 238 3.94 6.23 -18.73
N LYS A 239 4.30 5.03 -18.27
CA LYS A 239 5.70 4.59 -18.07
C LYS A 239 6.07 3.21 -18.64
N SER A 240 5.23 2.57 -19.46
CA SER A 240 5.50 1.20 -19.94
C SER A 240 5.28 0.98 -21.43
N VAL A 241 5.65 1.95 -22.28
CA VAL A 241 5.68 1.74 -23.74
C VAL A 241 7.03 1.14 -24.14
N ARG A 242 7.06 -0.15 -24.45
CA ARG A 242 8.17 -0.79 -25.19
C ARG A 242 7.84 -0.74 -26.67
N THR A 243 7.98 0.42 -27.29
CA THR A 243 7.94 0.51 -28.75
C THR A 243 9.15 1.30 -29.23
N THR A 244 9.92 0.68 -30.11
CA THR A 244 11.18 1.18 -30.68
C THR A 244 10.96 2.32 -31.68
N GLU A 245 9.74 2.82 -31.84
CA GLU A 245 9.46 4.04 -32.58
C GLU A 245 8.53 4.92 -31.75
N LYS A 246 9.05 6.08 -31.32
CA LYS A 246 8.25 7.16 -30.77
C LYS A 246 7.24 7.60 -31.83
N LYS A 247 6.00 7.13 -31.72
CA LYS A 247 4.85 7.95 -32.10
C LYS A 247 4.43 8.73 -30.88
N GLU A 248 4.64 10.04 -30.93
CA GLU A 248 3.94 11.00 -30.08
C GLU A 248 2.45 10.88 -30.41
N THR A 249 1.71 10.16 -29.57
CA THR A 249 0.27 10.31 -29.46
C THR A 249 -0.02 10.88 -28.09
N ASP A 250 -0.51 12.12 -28.07
CA ASP A 250 -0.95 12.90 -26.90
C ASP A 250 -2.17 12.28 -26.18
N GLU A 251 -2.47 11.01 -26.37
CA GLU A 251 -3.70 10.38 -25.88
C GLU A 251 -3.38 9.38 -24.77
N GLU A 252 -3.74 9.74 -23.53
CA GLU A 252 -3.76 8.87 -22.34
C GLU A 252 -4.59 7.59 -22.56
N TYR A 253 -5.47 7.58 -23.56
CA TYR A 253 -6.33 6.47 -23.92
C TYR A 253 -5.97 5.98 -25.31
N VAL A 254 -5.78 4.66 -25.45
CA VAL A 254 -5.52 4.02 -26.73
C VAL A 254 -6.70 3.13 -27.08
N HIS A 255 -7.18 3.31 -28.30
CA HIS A 255 -8.27 2.55 -28.89
C HIS A 255 -7.71 1.41 -29.72
N ILE A 256 -8.07 0.17 -29.38
CA ILE A 256 -7.57 -1.04 -30.03
C ILE A 256 -8.74 -1.82 -30.60
N GLN A 257 -8.64 -2.18 -31.87
CA GLN A 257 -9.65 -2.96 -32.57
C GLN A 257 -9.56 -4.44 -32.15
N ILE A 258 -10.72 -5.05 -31.98
CA ILE A 258 -10.91 -6.47 -31.70
C ILE A 258 -11.70 -7.07 -32.85
N ASN A 259 -11.30 -8.25 -33.30
CA ASN A 259 -12.03 -9.01 -34.32
C ASN A 259 -12.24 -10.46 -33.87
N ASP A 260 -12.90 -11.25 -34.71
CA ASP A 260 -13.20 -12.67 -34.42
C ASP A 260 -11.94 -13.55 -34.30
N ALA A 261 -10.77 -13.07 -34.73
CA ALA A 261 -9.50 -13.77 -34.62
C ALA A 261 -8.70 -13.36 -33.37
N THR A 262 -9.10 -12.30 -32.67
CA THR A 262 -8.46 -11.86 -31.42
C THR A 262 -8.74 -12.87 -30.30
N GLN A 263 -7.69 -13.41 -29.70
CA GLN A 263 -7.84 -14.29 -28.53
C GLN A 263 -8.00 -13.45 -27.26
N ILE A 264 -9.04 -13.72 -26.46
CA ILE A 264 -9.34 -12.92 -25.27
C ILE A 264 -9.33 -13.82 -24.05
N PHE A 265 -8.46 -13.47 -23.11
CA PHE A 265 -8.24 -14.18 -21.87
C PHE A 265 -8.65 -13.29 -20.69
N THR A 266 -9.21 -13.91 -19.67
CA THR A 266 -9.42 -13.30 -18.36
C THR A 266 -8.60 -14.03 -17.32
N ARG A 267 -8.07 -13.28 -16.36
CA ARG A 267 -7.43 -13.80 -15.16
C ARG A 267 -8.14 -13.24 -13.93
N TYR A 268 -8.75 -14.11 -13.15
CA TYR A 268 -9.24 -13.78 -11.82
C TYR A 268 -8.15 -14.07 -10.80
N ILE A 269 -7.70 -13.02 -10.10
CA ILE A 269 -6.72 -13.11 -9.04
C ILE A 269 -7.47 -13.02 -7.72
N SER A 270 -7.50 -14.11 -6.98
CA SER A 270 -8.02 -14.12 -5.60
C SER A 270 -6.91 -14.49 -4.62
N SER A 271 -7.01 -13.93 -3.42
CA SER A 271 -6.07 -14.19 -2.33
C SER A 271 -6.80 -14.82 -1.15
N ASP A 272 -6.49 -16.09 -0.83
CA ASP A 272 -6.90 -16.72 0.43
C ASP A 272 -5.67 -16.99 1.30
N LYS A 273 -5.50 -16.16 2.34
CA LYS A 273 -4.40 -16.26 3.33
C LYS A 273 -3.01 -16.19 2.69
N ASN A 274 -2.37 -17.35 2.51
CA ASN A 274 -1.05 -17.51 1.91
C ASN A 274 -1.10 -18.11 0.51
N THR A 275 -2.28 -18.22 -0.08
CA THR A 275 -2.44 -18.77 -1.42
C THR A 275 -2.98 -17.68 -2.33
N VAL A 276 -2.23 -17.38 -3.40
CA VAL A 276 -2.72 -16.53 -4.48
C VAL A 276 -3.12 -17.45 -5.61
N ILE A 277 -4.41 -17.44 -5.94
CA ILE A 277 -4.99 -18.24 -7.01
C ILE A 277 -5.17 -17.31 -8.21
N SER A 278 -4.50 -17.65 -9.32
CA SER A 278 -4.71 -17.01 -10.61
C SER A 278 -5.44 -17.99 -11.51
N LYS A 279 -6.74 -17.76 -11.71
CA LYS A 279 -7.58 -18.60 -12.56
C LYS A 279 -7.75 -17.96 -13.93
N TYR A 280 -7.36 -18.69 -14.98
CA TYR A 280 -7.47 -18.22 -16.35
C TYR A 280 -8.72 -18.78 -17.03
N GLU A 281 -9.42 -17.94 -17.77
CA GLU A 281 -10.56 -18.32 -18.61
C GLU A 281 -10.44 -17.67 -19.98
N GLU A 282 -10.92 -18.35 -21.02
CA GLU A 282 -11.05 -17.78 -22.36
C GLU A 282 -12.48 -17.23 -22.50
N VAL A 283 -12.60 -15.99 -22.98
CA VAL A 283 -13.89 -15.30 -23.09
C VAL A 283 -14.08 -14.76 -24.49
N THR A 284 -15.31 -14.36 -24.81
CA THR A 284 -15.62 -13.73 -26.09
C THR A 284 -15.68 -12.22 -25.98
N SER A 285 -15.58 -11.51 -27.11
CA SER A 285 -15.64 -10.04 -27.14
C SER A 285 -16.92 -9.47 -26.54
N SER A 286 -18.04 -10.21 -26.62
CA SER A 286 -19.32 -9.82 -26.00
C SER A 286 -19.30 -9.85 -24.48
N ASP A 287 -18.38 -10.60 -23.86
CA ASP A 287 -18.30 -10.73 -22.41
C ASP A 287 -17.43 -9.62 -21.80
N ILE A 288 -16.59 -8.93 -22.57
CA ILE A 288 -15.67 -7.90 -22.03
C ILE A 288 -16.44 -6.76 -21.35
N SER A 289 -17.56 -6.32 -21.93
CA SER A 289 -18.33 -5.20 -21.38
C SER A 289 -18.92 -5.51 -20.00
N SER A 290 -19.25 -6.77 -19.70
CA SER A 290 -19.74 -7.16 -18.36
C SER A 290 -18.61 -7.22 -17.34
N LEU A 291 -17.35 -7.42 -17.77
CA LEU A 291 -16.19 -7.42 -16.89
C LEU A 291 -15.82 -6.03 -16.35
N LEU A 292 -16.26 -4.96 -17.02
CA LEU A 292 -16.16 -3.59 -16.51
C LEU A 292 -17.10 -3.35 -15.32
N GLU A 293 -18.16 -4.17 -15.19
CA GLU A 293 -19.12 -4.10 -14.09
C GLU A 293 -18.74 -5.02 -12.92
N THR A 294 -17.79 -5.95 -13.13
CA THR A 294 -17.32 -6.87 -12.10
C THR A 294 -16.13 -6.28 -11.34
N GLY A 295 -16.43 -5.66 -10.20
CA GLY A 295 -15.44 -5.23 -9.21
C GLY A 295 -15.40 -3.73 -8.97
N ASP A 296 -14.84 -3.33 -7.82
CA ASP A 296 -14.76 -1.92 -7.40
C ASP A 296 -13.62 -1.16 -8.14
N ARG A 297 -12.81 -1.85 -8.96
CA ARG A 297 -11.64 -1.30 -9.66
C ARG A 297 -11.65 -1.65 -11.14
N ALA A 298 -11.13 -0.74 -11.97
CA ALA A 298 -10.95 -0.99 -13.39
C ALA A 298 -10.00 -2.21 -13.60
N PRO A 299 -10.39 -3.20 -14.42
CA PRO A 299 -9.53 -4.34 -14.75
C PRO A 299 -8.24 -3.89 -15.45
N SER A 300 -7.11 -4.51 -15.12
CA SER A 300 -5.86 -4.25 -15.85
C SER A 300 -5.80 -5.10 -17.11
N VAL A 301 -5.21 -4.57 -18.18
CA VAL A 301 -5.18 -5.21 -19.50
C VAL A 301 -3.77 -5.25 -20.05
N ARG A 302 -3.40 -6.40 -20.61
CA ARG A 302 -2.26 -6.57 -21.51
C ARG A 302 -2.77 -6.83 -22.92
N VAL A 303 -2.15 -6.24 -23.92
CA VAL A 303 -2.50 -6.45 -25.32
C VAL A 303 -1.26 -6.80 -26.13
N TRP A 304 -1.38 -7.85 -26.93
CA TRP A 304 -0.44 -8.19 -28.00
C TRP A 304 -1.04 -7.69 -29.31
N LEU A 305 -0.30 -6.85 -30.01
CA LEU A 305 -0.73 -6.24 -31.26
C LEU A 305 -0.37 -7.13 -32.44
N SER A 306 -1.21 -7.13 -33.46
CA SER A 306 -0.92 -7.86 -34.70
C SER A 306 0.32 -7.28 -35.38
N ASN A 307 1.18 -8.18 -35.86
CA ASN A 307 2.35 -7.82 -36.66
C ASN A 307 1.98 -7.18 -38.01
N GLU A 308 0.77 -7.42 -38.52
CA GLU A 308 0.28 -6.88 -39.79
C GLU A 308 -0.39 -5.51 -39.62
N ASP A 309 -1.11 -5.31 -38.52
CA ASP A 309 -1.78 -4.04 -38.17
C ASP A 309 -1.70 -3.78 -36.67
N GLN A 310 -0.86 -2.83 -36.28
CA GLN A 310 -0.67 -2.45 -34.88
C GLN A 310 -1.86 -1.72 -34.24
N GLN A 311 -2.98 -1.56 -34.95
CA GLN A 311 -4.25 -1.11 -34.36
C GLN A 311 -5.18 -2.26 -33.97
N VAL A 312 -4.83 -3.50 -34.32
CA VAL A 312 -5.63 -4.70 -34.07
C VAL A 312 -4.95 -5.58 -33.02
N ALA A 313 -5.70 -6.04 -32.03
CA ALA A 313 -5.20 -6.99 -31.05
C ALA A 313 -5.15 -8.40 -31.63
N GLU A 314 -4.01 -9.08 -31.47
CA GLU A 314 -3.87 -10.52 -31.70
C GLU A 314 -4.35 -11.29 -30.46
N ALA A 315 -3.97 -10.81 -29.28
CA ALA A 315 -4.47 -11.32 -28.01
C ALA A 315 -4.64 -10.23 -26.95
N ILE A 316 -5.55 -10.48 -26.00
CA ILE A 316 -5.84 -9.59 -24.88
C ILE A 316 -5.90 -10.44 -23.60
N LEU A 317 -5.23 -9.99 -22.54
CA LEU A 317 -5.40 -10.55 -21.19
C LEU A 317 -5.96 -9.48 -20.27
N ILE A 318 -7.15 -9.73 -19.73
CA ILE A 318 -7.84 -8.87 -18.76
C ILE A 318 -7.66 -9.49 -17.37
N SER A 319 -6.99 -8.80 -16.46
CA SER A 319 -6.79 -9.26 -15.08
C SER A 319 -7.71 -8.52 -14.11
N ILE A 320 -8.54 -9.29 -13.42
CA ILE A 320 -9.51 -8.85 -12.42
C ILE A 320 -9.03 -9.34 -11.06
N ILE A 321 -9.03 -8.45 -10.07
CA ILE A 321 -8.59 -8.76 -8.70
C ILE A 321 -9.83 -8.73 -7.81
N ASP A 322 -10.09 -9.84 -7.13
CA ASP A 322 -11.07 -9.96 -6.03
C ASP A 322 -10.47 -9.54 -4.68
#